data_AF-A0AA90V2P0-F1
#
_entry.id   AF-A0AA90V2P0-F1
#
_cell.length_a   1.000
_cell.length_b   1.000
_cell.length_c   1.000
_cell.angle_alpha   90.00
_cell.angle_beta   90.00
_cell.angle_gamma   90.00
#
_symmetry.space_group_name_H-M   'P 1'
#
loop_
_entity.id
_entity.type
_entity.pdbx_description
1 polymer ?
#
loop_
_entity_poly.entity_id
_entity_poly.type
_entity_poly.pdbx_seq_one_letter_code
_entity_poly.pdbx_strand_id
1 'polypeptide(L)'
;MIKLSQIIILNVPKREREGKYLKKLIETSTKPYGIPVSISMDRGKGLWDNYSQALTQEVAEGTHRMIIHDDITFDRNILAKILHILSFAPENNVISFYNPTNGDYTDCYAKGKHVISTKTNFWLQASVYPNDLAKDFVETSNKMTDDQTRYDDSRLKAYLQAKGIDLYAIVPGLVQHFGAYRSTFNNPGAVGGIPRNSKTYDNQFDVESVDWESEFKNPYLAKSSKDWVKEIVNKEFLDEYKKL
;
A
#
# COMPACT_ATOMS: atom_id res chain seq x y z
N MET A 1 1.62 18.55 -6.82
CA MET A 1 2.47 17.40 -7.20
C MET A 1 2.86 16.66 -5.94
N ILE A 2 2.86 15.33 -5.96
CA ILE A 2 3.22 14.50 -4.81
C ILE A 2 4.67 14.75 -4.40
N LYS A 3 4.89 15.03 -3.11
CA LYS A 3 6.20 15.14 -2.47
C LYS A 3 6.23 14.22 -1.25
N LEU A 4 7.15 13.26 -1.22
CA LEU A 4 7.27 12.34 -0.09
C LEU A 4 7.92 13.04 1.11
N SER A 5 7.16 13.17 2.19
CA SER A 5 7.61 13.57 3.51
C SER A 5 8.57 12.56 4.12
N GLN A 6 8.29 11.26 3.97
CA GLN A 6 9.04 10.19 4.62
C GLN A 6 8.71 8.82 4.01
N ILE A 7 9.67 7.90 4.11
CA ILE A 7 9.44 6.46 3.92
C ILE A 7 9.54 5.77 5.29
N ILE A 8 8.53 4.99 5.65
CA ILE A 8 8.41 4.35 6.96
C ILE A 8 8.32 2.85 6.76
N ILE A 9 9.25 2.12 7.37
CA ILE A 9 9.33 0.66 7.26
C ILE A 9 8.65 0.04 8.47
N LEU A 10 7.62 -0.77 8.25
CA LEU A 10 7.00 -1.59 9.28
C LEU A 10 7.85 -2.82 9.53
N ASN A 11 8.29 -2.98 10.78
CA ASN A 11 9.18 -4.06 11.18
C ASN A 11 8.70 -4.69 12.48
N VAL A 12 9.15 -5.91 12.76
CA VAL A 12 8.86 -6.62 14.01
C VAL A 12 10.14 -6.93 14.77
N PRO A 13 10.11 -7.06 16.11
CA PRO A 13 11.33 -7.25 16.91
C PRO A 13 12.18 -8.46 16.47
N LYS A 14 11.53 -9.56 16.08
CA LYS A 14 12.21 -10.77 15.57
C LYS A 14 13.01 -10.54 14.26
N ARG A 15 12.80 -9.42 13.58
CA ARG A 15 13.46 -9.05 12.31
C ARG A 15 14.09 -7.68 12.34
N GLU A 16 14.45 -7.20 13.52
CA GLU A 16 15.06 -5.88 13.68
C GLU A 16 16.31 -5.70 12.80
N ARG A 17 17.13 -6.76 12.68
CA ARG A 17 18.34 -6.72 11.86
C ARG A 17 18.02 -6.56 10.38
N GLU A 18 17.04 -7.31 9.87
CA GLU A 18 16.59 -7.20 8.48
C GLU A 18 15.97 -5.82 8.21
N GLY A 19 15.16 -5.30 9.13
CA GLY A 19 14.58 -3.96 9.03
C GLY A 19 15.66 -2.87 8.96
N LYS A 20 16.71 -2.96 9.79
CA LYS A 20 17.88 -2.05 9.74
C LYS A 20 18.64 -2.14 8.41
N TYR A 21 18.79 -3.35 7.86
CA TYR A 21 19.42 -3.53 6.55
C TYR A 21 18.57 -2.91 5.43
N LEU A 22 17.27 -3.16 5.44
CA LEU A 22 16.32 -2.58 4.50
C LEU A 22 16.34 -1.05 4.56
N LYS A 23 16.30 -0.48 5.78
CA LYS A 23 16.44 0.95 6.00
C LYS A 23 17.69 1.51 5.35
N LYS A 24 18.85 0.90 5.57
CA LYS A 24 20.11 1.36 4.98
C LYS A 24 20.10 1.34 3.45
N LEU A 25 19.49 0.31 2.85
CA LEU A 25 19.31 0.24 1.40
C LEU A 25 18.43 1.37 0.87
N ILE A 26 17.28 1.60 1.49
CA ILE A 26 16.36 2.67 1.09
C ILE A 26 17.00 4.04 1.32
N GLU A 27 17.67 4.28 2.44
CA GLU A 27 18.39 5.54 2.72
C GLU A 27 19.46 5.86 1.67
N THR A 28 20.15 4.83 1.18
CA THR A 28 21.12 5.01 0.10
C THR A 28 20.44 5.50 -1.18
N SER A 29 19.25 4.95 -1.49
CA SER A 29 18.45 5.34 -2.64
C SER A 29 17.76 6.71 -2.46
N THR A 30 17.39 7.11 -1.23
CA THR A 30 16.72 8.39 -0.96
C THR A 30 17.66 9.57 -0.82
N LYS A 31 18.96 9.33 -0.58
CA LYS A 31 19.95 10.39 -0.35
C LYS A 31 19.93 11.52 -1.39
N PRO A 32 19.83 11.27 -2.71
CA PRO A 32 19.77 12.34 -3.72
C PRO A 32 18.51 13.22 -3.62
N TYR A 33 17.44 12.72 -2.99
CA TYR A 33 16.14 13.37 -2.90
C TYR A 33 15.86 13.98 -1.53
N GLY A 34 16.74 13.77 -0.55
CA GLY A 34 16.56 14.28 0.82
C GLY A 34 15.38 13.67 1.57
N ILE A 35 14.85 12.51 1.14
CA ILE A 35 13.67 11.88 1.77
C ILE A 35 14.13 11.06 2.98
N PRO A 36 13.65 11.38 4.21
CA PRO A 36 14.01 10.65 5.40
C PRO A 36 13.40 9.24 5.40
N VAL A 37 14.08 8.31 6.06
CA VAL A 37 13.63 6.92 6.22
C VAL A 37 13.62 6.57 7.70
N SER A 38 12.52 5.98 8.18
CA SER A 38 12.40 5.49 9.56
C SER A 38 11.89 4.06 9.61
N ILE A 39 11.99 3.45 10.80
CA ILE A 39 11.38 2.15 11.09
C ILE A 39 10.30 2.40 12.15
N SER A 40 9.10 1.89 11.88
CA SER A 40 8.06 1.70 12.88
C SER A 40 8.12 0.26 13.38
N MET A 41 8.54 0.10 14.63
CA MET A 41 8.74 -1.20 15.26
C MET A 41 7.46 -1.64 15.97
N ASP A 42 6.98 -2.85 15.67
CA ASP A 42 5.88 -3.45 16.42
C ASP A 42 6.25 -3.61 17.89
N ARG A 43 5.36 -3.16 18.77
CA ARG A 43 5.52 -3.19 20.23
C ARG A 43 4.86 -4.42 20.86
N GLY A 44 4.59 -5.45 20.06
CA GLY A 44 3.85 -6.65 20.47
C GLY A 44 2.33 -6.46 20.46
N LYS A 45 1.84 -5.45 19.73
CA LYS A 45 0.40 -5.14 19.58
C LYS A 45 -0.13 -5.51 18.20
N GLY A 46 0.74 -5.98 17.30
CA GLY A 46 0.38 -6.54 16.02
C GLY A 46 0.38 -5.51 14.88
N LEU A 47 -0.07 -5.96 13.71
CA LEU A 47 0.03 -5.21 12.46
C LEU A 47 -0.69 -3.87 12.50
N TRP A 48 -1.95 -3.83 12.94
CA TRP A 48 -2.73 -2.59 12.92
C TRP A 48 -2.16 -1.50 13.85
N ASP A 49 -1.72 -1.85 15.07
CA ASP A 49 -1.08 -0.88 15.99
C ASP A 49 0.19 -0.30 15.37
N ASN A 50 1.02 -1.14 14.74
CA ASN A 50 2.25 -0.67 14.08
C ASN A 50 1.94 0.18 12.84
N TYR A 51 1.00 -0.25 12.00
CA TYR A 51 0.59 0.46 10.79
C TYR A 51 -0.03 1.83 11.11
N SER A 52 -0.93 1.89 12.09
CA SER A 52 -1.59 3.13 12.51
C SER A 52 -0.62 4.14 13.14
N GLN A 53 0.39 3.68 13.89
CA GLN A 53 1.48 4.54 14.37
C GLN A 53 2.28 5.13 13.20
N ALA A 54 2.65 4.32 12.22
CA ALA A 54 3.36 4.81 11.04
C ALA A 54 2.53 5.82 10.23
N LEU A 55 1.22 5.59 10.12
CA LEU A 55 0.31 6.50 9.42
C LEU A 55 0.01 7.80 10.17
N THR A 56 0.13 7.84 11.50
CA THR A 56 -0.22 9.02 12.31
C THR A 56 0.97 9.76 12.90
N GLN A 57 2.17 9.17 12.88
CA GLN A 57 3.36 9.87 13.36
C GLN A 57 3.59 11.18 12.60
N GLU A 58 4.22 12.13 13.28
CA GLU A 58 4.69 13.36 12.67
C GLU A 58 5.80 13.04 11.66
N VAL A 59 5.72 13.69 10.50
CA VAL A 59 6.59 13.44 9.35
C VAL A 59 7.29 14.75 8.96
N ALA A 60 8.36 14.65 8.18
CA ALA A 60 9.02 15.83 7.65
C ALA A 60 8.15 16.56 6.60
N GLU A 61 8.65 17.69 6.12
CA GLU A 61 7.97 18.49 5.09
C GLU A 61 7.68 17.66 3.83
N GLY A 62 6.44 17.74 3.35
CA GLY A 62 5.96 17.03 2.17
C GLY A 62 4.44 16.85 2.22
N THR A 63 3.88 16.27 1.18
CA THR A 63 2.42 16.08 1.04
C THR A 63 1.99 14.64 1.31
N HIS A 64 2.91 13.68 1.17
CA HIS A 64 2.61 12.26 1.23
C HIS A 64 3.64 11.47 2.04
N ARG A 65 3.24 10.33 2.60
CA ARG A 65 4.15 9.38 3.25
C ARG A 65 4.09 8.03 2.56
N MET A 66 5.20 7.33 2.50
CA MET A 66 5.26 5.96 2.00
C MET A 66 5.39 4.98 3.16
N ILE A 67 4.55 3.95 3.17
CA ILE A 67 4.62 2.82 4.10
C ILE A 67 5.12 1.60 3.35
N ILE A 68 6.10 0.91 3.93
CA ILE A 68 6.73 -0.29 3.36
C ILE A 68 6.76 -1.40 4.42
N HIS A 69 6.40 -2.63 4.06
CA HIS A 69 6.57 -3.78 4.92
C HIS A 69 8.01 -4.33 4.81
N ASP A 70 8.57 -4.86 5.90
CA ASP A 70 9.94 -5.40 5.91
C ASP A 70 10.13 -6.71 5.13
N ASP A 71 9.05 -7.30 4.60
CA ASP A 71 9.03 -8.58 3.90
C ASP A 71 8.92 -8.43 2.37
N ILE A 72 9.50 -7.36 1.82
CA ILE A 72 9.54 -7.09 0.38
C ILE A 72 10.95 -7.15 -0.20
N THR A 73 11.01 -7.38 -1.52
CA THR A 73 12.20 -7.17 -2.36
C THR A 73 11.91 -6.16 -3.46
N PHE A 74 12.95 -5.42 -3.86
CA PHE A 74 12.91 -4.41 -4.90
C PHE A 74 14.28 -4.20 -5.54
N ASP A 75 14.31 -3.53 -6.69
CA ASP A 75 15.56 -3.13 -7.36
C ASP A 75 16.24 -1.93 -6.66
N ARG A 76 17.57 -1.80 -6.81
CA ARG A 76 18.34 -0.71 -6.17
C ARG A 76 17.86 0.68 -6.58
N ASN A 77 17.33 0.84 -7.79
CA ASN A 77 16.87 2.12 -8.34
C ASN A 77 15.36 2.34 -8.15
N ILE A 78 14.70 1.56 -7.30
CA ILE A 78 13.24 1.55 -7.21
C ILE A 78 12.64 2.90 -6.87
N LEU A 79 13.33 3.70 -6.04
CA LEU A 79 12.81 4.99 -5.62
C LEU A 79 12.70 5.97 -6.79
N ALA A 80 13.70 6.00 -7.67
CA ALA A 80 13.65 6.88 -8.85
C ALA A 80 12.43 6.55 -9.72
N LYS A 81 12.17 5.25 -9.91
CA LYS A 81 11.00 4.76 -10.64
C LYS A 81 9.69 5.17 -9.98
N ILE A 82 9.58 4.98 -8.66
CA ILE A 82 8.42 5.38 -7.86
C ILE A 82 8.18 6.89 -7.97
N LEU A 83 9.22 7.71 -7.77
CA LEU A 83 9.11 9.16 -7.81
C LEU A 83 8.71 9.67 -9.20
N HIS A 84 9.21 9.04 -10.27
CA HIS A 84 8.77 9.32 -11.64
C HIS A 84 7.26 9.11 -11.78
N ILE A 85 6.74 7.95 -11.40
CA ILE A 85 5.30 7.65 -11.46
C ILE A 85 4.48 8.63 -10.61
N LEU A 86 4.92 8.91 -9.38
CA LEU A 86 4.22 9.81 -8.45
C LEU A 86 4.13 11.25 -8.97
N SER A 87 5.00 11.66 -9.90
CA SER A 87 4.91 12.99 -10.51
C SER A 87 3.66 13.18 -11.39
N PHE A 88 3.03 12.08 -11.81
CA PHE A 88 1.79 12.05 -12.60
C PHE A 88 0.57 11.57 -11.81
N ALA A 89 0.79 10.98 -10.63
CA ALA A 89 -0.27 10.37 -9.83
C ALA A 89 -1.19 11.43 -9.19
N PRO A 90 -2.49 11.13 -9.03
CA PRO A 90 -3.43 12.03 -8.36
C PRO A 90 -3.13 12.16 -6.86
N GLU A 91 -3.16 13.39 -6.37
CA GLU A 91 -2.68 13.77 -5.02
C GLU A 91 -3.63 13.38 -3.88
N ASN A 92 -4.88 13.00 -4.20
CA ASN A 92 -5.90 12.70 -3.20
C ASN A 92 -6.14 11.19 -3.03
N ASN A 93 -5.35 10.35 -3.71
CA ASN A 93 -5.52 8.91 -3.73
C ASN A 93 -4.35 8.20 -3.07
N VAL A 94 -4.62 6.99 -2.56
CA VAL A 94 -3.55 6.08 -2.15
C VAL A 94 -2.97 5.43 -3.41
N ILE A 95 -1.64 5.36 -3.50
CA ILE A 95 -0.93 4.72 -4.61
C ILE A 95 -0.20 3.48 -4.09
N SER A 96 -0.50 2.30 -4.64
CA SER A 96 0.16 1.04 -4.27
C SER A 96 1.11 0.56 -5.37
N PHE A 97 2.30 0.09 -4.95
CA PHE A 97 3.34 -0.43 -5.83
C PHE A 97 3.48 -1.96 -5.76
N TYR A 98 2.60 -2.62 -5.01
CA TYR A 98 2.50 -4.06 -4.93
C TYR A 98 1.24 -4.58 -5.64
N ASN A 99 1.33 -5.77 -6.23
CA ASN A 99 0.24 -6.40 -6.97
C ASN A 99 -0.08 -7.78 -6.36
N PRO A 100 -1.23 -7.96 -5.69
CA PRO A 100 -1.67 -9.27 -5.25
C PRO A 100 -1.93 -10.23 -6.41
N THR A 101 -1.85 -11.52 -6.11
CA THR A 101 -2.05 -12.63 -7.05
C THR A 101 -3.53 -12.83 -7.35
N ASN A 102 -4.13 -11.97 -8.18
CA ASN A 102 -5.52 -12.11 -8.59
C ASN A 102 -5.73 -11.77 -10.08
N GLY A 103 -6.91 -12.11 -10.60
CA GLY A 103 -7.26 -11.97 -12.01
C GLY A 103 -7.28 -10.53 -12.54
N ASP A 104 -7.63 -9.54 -11.72
CA ASP A 104 -7.69 -8.14 -12.15
C ASP A 104 -6.29 -7.62 -12.55
N TYR A 105 -5.25 -7.99 -11.80
CA TYR A 105 -3.88 -7.56 -12.11
C TYR A 105 -3.33 -8.24 -13.36
N THR A 106 -3.58 -9.53 -13.53
CA THR A 106 -3.17 -10.25 -14.74
C THR A 106 -3.92 -9.76 -15.97
N ASP A 107 -5.22 -9.46 -15.84
CA ASP A 107 -6.04 -8.93 -16.94
C ASP A 107 -5.62 -7.51 -17.33
N CYS A 108 -5.34 -6.65 -16.35
CA CYS A 108 -4.82 -5.30 -16.57
C CYS A 108 -3.51 -5.37 -17.37
N TYR A 109 -2.55 -6.17 -16.90
CA TYR A 109 -1.26 -6.33 -17.54
C TYR A 109 -1.38 -6.90 -18.96
N ALA A 110 -2.20 -7.93 -19.16
CA ALA A 110 -2.43 -8.54 -20.48
C ALA A 110 -3.08 -7.58 -21.49
N LYS A 111 -3.80 -6.55 -21.01
CA LYS A 111 -4.38 -5.49 -21.84
C LYS A 111 -3.42 -4.33 -22.13
N GLY A 112 -2.17 -4.41 -21.67
CA GLY A 112 -1.18 -3.33 -21.79
C GLY A 112 -1.53 -2.11 -20.96
N LYS A 113 -2.26 -2.29 -19.85
CA LYS A 113 -2.56 -1.24 -18.88
C LYS A 113 -1.59 -1.30 -17.71
N HIS A 114 -1.33 -0.14 -17.12
CA HIS A 114 -0.33 0.08 -16.09
C HIS A 114 -0.86 0.68 -14.78
N VAL A 115 -2.13 1.10 -14.76
CA VAL A 115 -2.79 1.57 -13.54
C VAL A 115 -4.13 0.85 -13.37
N ILE A 116 -4.35 0.31 -12.17
CA ILE A 116 -5.65 -0.22 -11.73
C ILE A 116 -6.29 0.74 -10.74
N SER A 117 -7.56 1.09 -10.97
CA SER A 117 -8.42 1.74 -9.99
C SER A 117 -9.23 0.69 -9.23
N THR A 118 -9.15 0.69 -7.90
CA THR A 118 -9.88 -0.27 -7.06
C THR A 118 -10.15 0.23 -5.63
N LYS A 119 -11.23 -0.27 -5.02
CA LYS A 119 -11.52 -0.12 -3.59
C LYS A 119 -11.45 -1.44 -2.81
N THR A 120 -11.28 -2.57 -3.49
CA THR A 120 -11.60 -3.88 -2.90
C THR A 120 -10.46 -4.89 -2.98
N ASN A 121 -9.54 -4.70 -3.92
CA ASN A 121 -8.67 -5.78 -4.36
C ASN A 121 -7.21 -5.32 -4.44
N PHE A 122 -6.64 -5.01 -3.28
CA PHE A 122 -5.24 -4.61 -3.12
C PHE A 122 -4.68 -5.17 -1.81
N TRP A 123 -3.35 -5.18 -1.69
CA TRP A 123 -2.61 -5.33 -0.42
C TRP A 123 -1.59 -4.19 -0.28
N LEU A 124 -1.19 -3.89 0.96
CA LEU A 124 -0.50 -2.66 1.34
C LEU A 124 1.01 -2.79 1.59
N GLN A 125 1.67 -3.76 0.97
CA GLN A 125 3.10 -4.02 1.19
C GLN A 125 4.01 -2.81 0.87
N ALA A 126 3.62 -1.96 -0.08
CA ALA A 126 4.29 -0.71 -0.40
C ALA A 126 3.28 0.30 -0.96
N SER A 127 2.88 1.25 -0.14
CA SER A 127 1.82 2.21 -0.47
C SER A 127 2.19 3.64 -0.07
N VAL A 128 1.78 4.60 -0.88
CA VAL A 128 1.94 6.05 -0.65
C VAL A 128 0.58 6.64 -0.33
N TYR A 129 0.54 7.42 0.76
CA TYR A 129 -0.67 8.03 1.29
C TYR A 129 -0.52 9.55 1.30
N PRO A 130 -1.56 10.31 0.93
CA PRO A 130 -1.68 11.71 1.32
C PRO A 130 -1.64 11.81 2.85
N ASN A 131 -0.89 12.77 3.39
CA ASN A 131 -0.66 12.88 4.83
C ASN A 131 -1.96 13.05 5.63
N ASP A 132 -2.90 13.86 5.12
CA ASP A 132 -4.18 14.10 5.78
C ASP A 132 -5.11 12.89 5.69
N LEU A 133 -5.13 12.21 4.53
CA LEU A 133 -5.89 10.98 4.33
C LEU A 133 -5.40 9.85 5.25
N ALA A 134 -4.08 9.76 5.49
CA ALA A 134 -3.51 8.78 6.42
C ALA A 134 -4.06 8.96 7.86
N LYS A 135 -4.15 10.20 8.32
CA LYS A 135 -4.70 10.54 9.65
C LYS A 135 -6.21 10.25 9.71
N ASP A 136 -6.98 10.74 8.72
CA ASP A 136 -8.44 10.49 8.64
C ASP A 136 -8.76 8.99 8.54
N PHE A 137 -7.95 8.22 7.80
CA PHE A 137 -8.11 6.78 7.69
C PHE A 137 -7.98 6.09 9.06
N VAL A 138 -6.93 6.39 9.83
CA VAL A 138 -6.76 5.76 11.15
C VAL A 138 -7.88 6.13 12.11
N GLU A 139 -8.23 7.41 12.17
CA GLU A 139 -9.31 7.90 13.04
C GLU A 139 -10.67 7.28 12.68
N THR A 140 -10.99 7.24 11.38
CA THR A 140 -12.24 6.66 10.89
C THR A 140 -12.25 5.15 11.08
N SER A 141 -11.16 4.45 10.76
CA SER A 141 -11.08 2.99 10.86
C SER A 141 -11.20 2.50 12.31
N ASN A 142 -10.66 3.24 13.27
CA ASN A 142 -10.80 2.92 14.69
C ASN A 142 -12.25 3.05 15.20
N LYS A 143 -13.08 3.87 14.54
CA LYS A 143 -14.52 3.98 14.81
C LYS A 143 -15.34 2.94 14.04
N MET A 144 -14.88 2.55 12.86
CA MET A 144 -15.56 1.58 11.99
C MET A 144 -15.61 0.19 12.58
N THR A 145 -14.60 -0.28 13.31
CA THR A 145 -14.55 -1.67 13.78
C THR A 145 -13.94 -1.81 15.16
N ASP A 146 -14.61 -2.59 16.01
CA ASP A 146 -14.14 -2.95 17.35
C ASP A 146 -13.10 -4.09 17.32
N ASP A 147 -13.01 -4.79 16.18
CA ASP A 147 -12.09 -5.91 15.99
C ASP A 147 -10.68 -5.43 15.65
N GLN A 148 -9.87 -5.27 16.70
CA GLN A 148 -8.46 -4.89 16.60
C GLN A 148 -7.59 -5.94 15.90
N THR A 149 -8.09 -7.17 15.68
CA THR A 149 -7.35 -8.22 14.97
C THR A 149 -7.43 -8.11 13.45
N ARG A 150 -8.34 -7.26 12.92
CA ARG A 150 -8.47 -7.06 11.48
C ARG A 150 -7.26 -6.36 10.87
N TYR A 151 -6.79 -6.92 9.77
CA TYR A 151 -5.66 -6.41 8.99
C TYR A 151 -5.95 -5.02 8.39
N ASP A 152 -4.88 -4.24 8.28
CA ASP A 152 -4.74 -2.97 7.58
C ASP A 152 -5.38 -2.97 6.19
N ASP A 153 -5.15 -4.02 5.38
CA ASP A 153 -5.72 -4.15 4.04
C ASP A 153 -7.26 -4.07 4.05
N SER A 154 -7.89 -4.84 4.95
CA SER A 154 -9.36 -4.90 5.06
C SER A 154 -9.92 -3.58 5.57
N ARG A 155 -9.26 -3.00 6.57
CA ARG A 155 -9.62 -1.70 7.14
C ARG A 155 -9.60 -0.60 6.08
N LEU A 156 -8.55 -0.54 5.25
CA LEU A 156 -8.47 0.46 4.19
C LEU A 156 -9.54 0.24 3.11
N LYS A 157 -9.84 -1.00 2.75
CA LYS A 157 -10.90 -1.30 1.76
C LYS A 157 -12.27 -0.77 2.22
N ALA A 158 -12.64 -1.06 3.46
CA ALA A 158 -13.90 -0.54 4.03
C ALA A 158 -13.90 0.99 4.08
N TYR A 159 -12.80 1.60 4.50
CA TYR A 159 -12.67 3.06 4.53
C TYR A 159 -12.81 3.72 3.15
N LEU A 160 -12.10 3.21 2.15
CA LEU A 160 -12.14 3.71 0.77
C LEU A 160 -13.53 3.54 0.16
N GLN A 161 -14.20 2.41 0.42
CA GLN A 161 -15.60 2.20 0.00
C GLN A 161 -16.56 3.18 0.67
N ALA A 162 -16.41 3.43 1.98
CA ALA A 162 -17.25 4.37 2.70
C ALA A 162 -17.06 5.83 2.23
N LYS A 163 -15.83 6.21 1.85
CA LYS A 163 -15.50 7.56 1.37
C LYS A 163 -15.70 7.74 -0.14
N GLY A 164 -15.97 6.67 -0.88
CA GLY A 164 -16.05 6.71 -2.34
C GLY A 164 -14.71 6.99 -3.05
N ILE A 165 -13.58 6.75 -2.38
CA ILE A 165 -12.23 7.05 -2.89
C ILE A 165 -11.60 5.77 -3.46
N ASP A 166 -11.00 5.85 -4.64
CA ASP A 166 -10.23 4.74 -5.22
C ASP A 166 -8.77 4.73 -4.77
N LEU A 167 -8.20 3.54 -4.66
CA LEU A 167 -6.76 3.32 -4.62
C LEU A 167 -6.26 2.98 -6.02
N TYR A 168 -5.14 3.57 -6.42
CA TYR A 168 -4.48 3.27 -7.68
C TYR A 168 -3.30 2.32 -7.46
N ALA A 169 -3.33 1.16 -8.11
CA ALA A 169 -2.23 0.20 -8.03
C ALA A 169 -1.46 0.18 -9.36
N ILE A 170 -0.13 0.26 -9.28
CA ILE A 170 0.76 0.29 -10.45
C ILE A 170 1.04 -1.14 -10.93
N VAL A 171 0.93 -1.36 -12.24
CA VAL A 171 1.16 -2.65 -12.91
C VAL A 171 2.18 -2.45 -14.04
N PRO A 172 3.24 -3.27 -14.18
CA PRO A 172 3.65 -4.32 -13.25
C PRO A 172 4.02 -3.76 -11.86
N GLY A 173 3.90 -4.62 -10.84
CA GLY A 173 4.27 -4.27 -9.48
C GLY A 173 5.77 -4.03 -9.40
N LEU A 174 6.17 -2.98 -8.69
CA LEU A 174 7.56 -2.57 -8.53
C LEU A 174 8.23 -3.23 -7.32
N VAL A 175 7.42 -3.74 -6.37
CA VAL A 175 7.90 -4.52 -5.23
C VAL A 175 7.30 -5.91 -5.24
N GLN A 176 8.03 -6.86 -4.66
CA GLN A 176 7.57 -8.24 -4.50
C GLN A 176 7.59 -8.64 -3.03
N HIS A 177 6.45 -9.06 -2.52
CA HIS A 177 6.34 -9.73 -1.23
C HIS A 177 7.14 -11.04 -1.26
N PHE A 178 7.92 -11.35 -0.22
CA PHE A 178 8.53 -12.67 -0.01
C PHE A 178 7.51 -13.78 0.29
N GLY A 179 6.23 -13.55 -0.01
CA GLY A 179 5.06 -14.16 0.59
C GLY A 179 4.99 -15.67 0.44
N ALA A 180 5.53 -16.28 -0.60
CA ALA A 180 5.59 -17.75 -0.70
C ALA A 180 6.50 -18.40 0.38
N TYR A 181 7.39 -17.62 0.99
CA TYR A 181 8.42 -18.10 1.91
C TYR A 181 8.34 -17.45 3.31
N ARG A 182 7.85 -16.21 3.41
CA ARG A 182 7.86 -15.42 4.66
C ARG A 182 6.82 -14.29 4.65
N SER A 183 6.26 -13.96 5.82
CA SER A 183 5.47 -12.73 6.00
C SER A 183 5.81 -11.95 7.27
N THR A 184 5.65 -10.62 7.23
CA THR A 184 6.02 -9.70 8.30
C THR A 184 5.38 -10.09 9.65
N PHE A 185 4.14 -10.50 9.64
CA PHE A 185 3.39 -10.84 10.85
C PHE A 185 3.05 -12.33 10.94
N ASN A 186 3.91 -13.21 10.41
CA ASN A 186 3.70 -14.67 10.36
C ASN A 186 2.42 -15.10 9.61
N ASN A 187 1.91 -14.26 8.72
CA ASN A 187 0.79 -14.62 7.86
C ASN A 187 1.18 -15.78 6.94
N PRO A 188 0.23 -16.67 6.58
CA PRO A 188 0.49 -17.83 5.74
C PRO A 188 1.02 -17.40 4.38
N GLY A 189 1.87 -18.24 3.78
CA GLY A 189 2.50 -17.92 2.50
C GLY A 189 1.60 -18.08 1.27
N ALA A 190 0.42 -18.66 1.48
CA ALA A 190 -0.67 -18.72 0.53
C ALA A 190 -1.98 -18.33 1.22
N VAL A 191 -2.88 -17.67 0.51
CA VAL A 191 -4.24 -17.35 0.97
C VAL A 191 -5.20 -18.00 -0.03
N GLY A 192 -6.08 -18.88 0.46
CA GLY A 192 -6.99 -19.64 -0.40
C GLY A 192 -6.28 -20.54 -1.42
N GLY A 193 -5.09 -21.08 -1.07
CA GLY A 193 -4.27 -21.90 -1.96
C GLY A 193 -3.46 -21.11 -3.00
N ILE A 194 -3.58 -19.78 -3.03
CA ILE A 194 -2.86 -18.93 -3.96
C ILE A 194 -1.61 -18.35 -3.28
N PRO A 195 -0.40 -18.58 -3.82
CA PRO A 195 0.83 -17.98 -3.33
C PRO A 195 0.76 -16.45 -3.29
N ARG A 196 1.35 -15.86 -2.25
CA ARG A 196 1.36 -14.41 -2.02
C ARG A 196 2.42 -13.68 -2.85
N ASN A 197 2.93 -14.26 -3.93
CA ASN A 197 3.85 -13.60 -4.86
C ASN A 197 3.12 -13.09 -6.11
N SER A 198 3.46 -11.89 -6.57
CA SER A 198 2.77 -11.29 -7.70
C SER A 198 3.12 -12.04 -8.99
N LYS A 199 2.13 -12.19 -9.87
CA LYS A 199 2.33 -12.71 -11.24
C LYS A 199 2.76 -11.63 -12.23
N THR A 200 2.63 -10.37 -11.84
CA THR A 200 2.91 -9.20 -12.67
C THR A 200 4.04 -8.37 -12.05
N TYR A 201 4.92 -8.98 -11.25
CA TYR A 201 6.09 -8.28 -10.73
C TYR A 201 7.16 -8.14 -11.82
N ASP A 202 7.63 -6.93 -12.03
CA ASP A 202 8.76 -6.64 -12.89
C ASP A 202 9.55 -5.46 -12.31
N ASN A 203 10.71 -5.76 -11.73
CA ASN A 203 11.59 -4.73 -11.17
C ASN A 203 12.49 -4.07 -12.22
N GLN A 204 12.58 -4.63 -13.42
CA GLN A 204 13.34 -4.06 -14.53
C GLN A 204 12.48 -3.17 -15.43
N PHE A 205 11.15 -3.20 -15.25
CA PHE A 205 10.19 -2.39 -15.99
C PHE A 205 10.66 -0.95 -16.22
N ASP A 206 10.66 -0.53 -17.48
CA ASP A 206 11.04 0.82 -17.89
C ASP A 206 9.85 1.75 -17.72
N VAL A 207 9.79 2.39 -16.55
CA VAL A 207 8.69 3.30 -16.22
C VAL A 207 8.69 4.56 -17.09
N GLU A 208 9.81 4.95 -17.68
CA GLU A 208 9.87 6.18 -18.49
C GLU A 208 9.21 5.99 -19.87
N SER A 209 9.02 4.74 -20.30
CA SER A 209 8.38 4.40 -21.56
C SER A 209 6.84 4.53 -21.55
N VAL A 210 6.24 4.75 -20.37
CA VAL A 210 4.77 4.77 -20.19
C VAL A 210 4.25 6.20 -20.15
N ASP A 211 3.14 6.45 -20.85
CA ASP A 211 2.35 7.67 -20.68
C ASP A 211 1.50 7.58 -19.39
N TRP A 212 2.11 7.90 -18.26
CA TRP A 212 1.46 7.83 -16.94
C TRP A 212 0.27 8.76 -16.81
N GLU A 213 0.31 9.93 -17.44
CA GLU A 213 -0.80 10.88 -17.39
C GLU A 213 -2.06 10.27 -18.02
N SER A 214 -1.92 9.62 -19.18
CA SER A 214 -2.99 8.88 -19.83
C SER A 214 -3.47 7.69 -19.00
N GLU A 215 -2.54 6.95 -18.38
CA GLU A 215 -2.87 5.78 -17.57
C GLU A 215 -3.66 6.14 -16.30
N PHE A 216 -3.33 7.23 -15.60
CA PHE A 216 -4.13 7.69 -14.46
C PHE A 216 -5.47 8.30 -14.87
N LYS A 217 -5.58 8.91 -16.05
CA LYS A 217 -6.85 9.44 -16.58
C LYS A 217 -7.80 8.32 -17.02
N ASN A 218 -7.27 7.22 -17.54
CA ASN A 218 -8.04 6.09 -18.04
C ASN A 218 -7.51 4.76 -17.47
N PRO A 219 -7.64 4.54 -16.16
CA PRO A 219 -7.13 3.35 -15.49
C PRO A 219 -7.97 2.12 -15.83
N TYR A 220 -7.39 0.94 -15.69
CA TYR A 220 -8.16 -0.30 -15.66
C TYR A 220 -9.05 -0.32 -14.41
N LEU A 221 -10.35 -0.56 -14.58
CA LEU A 221 -11.28 -0.68 -13.47
C LEU A 221 -11.31 -2.13 -12.96
N ALA A 222 -10.98 -2.34 -11.69
CA ALA A 222 -11.05 -3.66 -11.08
C ALA A 222 -12.48 -4.21 -11.11
N LYS A 223 -12.62 -5.51 -11.41
CA LYS A 223 -13.92 -6.18 -11.51
C LYS A 223 -14.45 -6.63 -10.14
N SER A 224 -13.56 -6.84 -9.17
CA SER A 224 -13.93 -7.27 -7.83
C SER A 224 -14.84 -6.25 -7.12
N SER A 225 -16.01 -6.71 -6.68
CA SER A 225 -17.07 -5.90 -6.06
C SER A 225 -17.34 -6.24 -4.59
N LYS A 226 -16.42 -6.94 -3.90
CA LYS A 226 -16.62 -7.33 -2.49
C LYS A 226 -16.90 -6.09 -1.62
N ASP A 227 -18.00 -6.15 -0.86
CA ASP A 227 -18.42 -5.10 0.07
C ASP A 227 -17.72 -5.30 1.43
N TRP A 228 -16.59 -4.63 1.63
CA TRP A 228 -15.81 -4.73 2.86
C TRP A 228 -16.45 -3.97 4.02
N VAL A 229 -17.30 -2.97 3.74
CA VAL A 229 -18.03 -2.25 4.78
C VAL A 229 -18.92 -3.26 5.54
N LYS A 230 -19.71 -4.06 4.82
CA LYS A 230 -20.56 -5.11 5.44
C LYS A 230 -19.79 -6.20 6.20
N GLU A 231 -18.52 -6.41 5.86
CA GLU A 231 -17.74 -7.55 6.36
C GLU A 231 -17.03 -7.28 7.68
N ILE A 232 -16.62 -6.03 7.93
CA ILE A 232 -15.74 -5.73 9.06
C ILE A 232 -16.22 -4.59 9.95
N VAL A 233 -17.19 -3.77 9.52
CA VAL A 233 -17.61 -2.63 10.33
C VAL A 233 -18.65 -3.02 11.38
N ASN A 234 -18.67 -2.28 12.49
CA ASN A 234 -19.65 -2.45 13.55
C ASN A 234 -21.06 -2.04 13.08
N LYS A 235 -22.06 -2.43 13.86
CA LYS A 235 -23.47 -2.21 13.50
C LYS A 235 -23.81 -0.72 13.34
N GLU A 236 -23.29 0.13 14.23
CA GLU A 236 -23.55 1.57 14.22
C GLU A 236 -23.09 2.21 12.91
N PHE A 237 -21.85 1.95 12.51
CA PHE A 237 -21.30 2.45 11.26
C PHE A 237 -22.02 1.87 10.04
N LEU A 238 -22.38 0.58 10.09
CA LEU A 238 -23.12 -0.06 9.01
C LEU A 238 -24.52 0.57 8.81
N ASP A 239 -25.19 0.92 9.90
CA ASP A 239 -26.51 1.54 9.86
C ASP A 239 -26.47 3.00 9.35
N GLU A 240 -25.36 3.72 9.58
CA GLU A 240 -25.09 5.01 8.94
C GLU A 240 -24.80 4.84 7.45
N TYR A 241 -23.93 3.91 7.08
CA TYR A 241 -23.54 3.65 5.69
C TYR A 241 -24.73 3.29 4.80
N LYS A 242 -25.71 2.53 5.30
CA LYS A 242 -26.93 2.16 4.56
C LYS A 242 -27.85 3.34 4.22
N LYS A 243 -27.65 4.52 4.82
CA LYS A 243 -28.45 5.72 4.56
C LYS A 243 -27.90 6.56 3.39
N LEU A 244 -26.68 6.28 2.96
CA LEU A 244 -25.99 6.90 1.83
C LEU A 244 -26.32 6.13 0.54
#